data_AF-A0A4V6X6Q3-F1
#
_entry.id   AF-A0A4V6X6Q3-F1
#
_cell.length_a   1.000
_cell.length_b   1.000
_cell.length_c   1.000
_cell.angle_alpha   90.00
_cell.angle_beta   90.00
_cell.angle_gamma   90.00
#
_symmetry.space_group_name_H-M   'P 1'
#
loop_
_entity.id
_entity.type
_entity.pdbx_description
1 polymer ?
#
loop_
_entity_poly.entity_id
_entity_poly.type
_entity_poly.pdbx_seq_one_letter_code
_entity_poly.pdbx_strand_id
1 'polypeptide(L)' 'MNQRPSEEEYAVNFGEYIRLVPEGNIIDILLAQEKQMTELLASLTESNGAYRYAEGKWTLKEVVGH' A
#
# COMPACT_ATOMS: atom_id res chain seq x y z
N MET A 1 -0.20 20.63 -7.06
CA MET A 1 -1.12 19.73 -6.33
C MET A 1 -0.43 18.39 -6.06
N ASN A 2 0.65 18.40 -5.28
CA ASN A 2 1.37 17.16 -4.91
C ASN A 2 1.50 17.01 -3.39
N GLN A 3 0.80 17.86 -2.64
CA GLN A 3 0.77 17.82 -1.17
C GLN A 3 -0.54 17.15 -0.75
N ARG A 4 -0.63 16.75 0.52
CA ARG A 4 -1.85 16.18 1.09
C ARG A 4 -3.04 17.13 0.84
N PRO A 5 -4.19 16.62 0.36
CA PRO A 5 -5.38 17.43 0.16
C PRO A 5 -5.94 17.93 1.50
N SER A 6 -6.62 19.07 1.49
CA SER A 6 -7.39 19.57 2.62
C SER A 6 -8.68 18.76 2.82
N GLU A 7 -9.29 18.86 4.00
CA GLU A 7 -10.49 18.07 4.33
C GLU A 7 -11.70 18.44 3.45
N GLU A 8 -11.69 19.63 2.83
CA GLU A 8 -12.72 20.09 1.89
C GLU A 8 -12.60 19.48 0.49
N GLU A 9 -11.46 18.86 0.15
CA GLU A 9 -11.17 18.29 -1.16
C GLU A 9 -11.61 16.82 -1.31
N TYR A 10 -12.10 16.20 -0.23
CA TYR A 10 -12.54 14.80 -0.23
C TYR A 10 -13.71 14.54 0.71
N ALA A 11 -14.44 13.44 0.50
CA ALA A 11 -15.52 13.04 1.40
C ALA A 11 -14.95 12.55 2.75
N VAL A 12 -15.57 12.96 3.86
CA VAL A 12 -15.11 12.72 5.24
C VAL A 12 -14.68 11.27 5.50
N ASN A 13 -15.39 10.29 4.91
CA ASN A 13 -15.09 8.87 5.05
C ASN A 13 -13.68 8.45 4.56
N PHE A 14 -13.04 9.26 3.72
CA PHE A 14 -11.67 9.01 3.24
C PHE A 14 -10.60 9.67 4.11
N GLY A 15 -10.97 10.60 4.99
CA GLY A 15 -10.01 11.37 5.79
C GLY A 15 -9.12 10.50 6.66
N GLU A 16 -9.66 9.43 7.23
CA GLU A 16 -8.88 8.46 8.01
C GLU A 16 -7.74 7.86 7.19
N TYR A 17 -8.01 7.44 5.94
CA TYR A 17 -6.99 6.86 5.06
C TYR A 17 -5.98 7.89 4.56
N ILE A 18 -6.44 9.11 4.24
CA ILE A 18 -5.57 10.20 3.77
C ILE A 18 -4.60 10.62 4.87
N ARG A 19 -5.02 10.61 6.14
CA ARG A 19 -4.17 10.90 7.30
C ARG A 19 -3.07 9.86 7.54
N LEU A 20 -3.21 8.63 7.03
CA LEU A 20 -2.17 7.59 7.17
C LEU A 20 -0.94 7.87 6.29
N VAL A 21 -1.09 8.63 5.22
CA VAL A 21 0.02 9.00 4.33
C VAL A 21 0.86 10.07 5.01
N PRO A 22 2.19 9.94 5.15
CA PRO A 22 3.04 10.99 5.73
C PRO A 22 2.91 12.34 5.04
N GLU A 23 3.26 13.43 5.74
CA GLU A 23 3.33 14.76 5.12
C GLU A 23 4.46 14.83 4.09
N GLY A 24 4.22 15.51 2.96
CA GLY A 24 5.23 15.75 1.94
C GLY A 24 4.71 15.62 0.52
N ASN A 25 5.65 15.63 -0.43
CA ASN A 25 5.34 15.45 -1.84
C ASN A 25 4.94 14.00 -2.10
N ILE A 26 3.71 13.80 -2.59
CA ILE A 26 3.14 12.47 -2.85
C ILE A 26 3.97 11.63 -3.82
N ILE A 27 4.64 12.26 -4.80
CA ILE A 27 5.49 11.53 -5.76
C ILE A 27 6.71 10.94 -5.06
N ASP A 28 7.35 11.71 -4.18
CA ASP A 28 8.52 11.24 -3.43
C ASP A 28 8.13 10.10 -2.46
N ILE A 29 6.95 10.21 -1.83
CA ILE A 29 6.39 9.19 -0.95
C ILE A 29 6.10 7.90 -1.73
N LEU A 30 5.48 7.99 -2.91
CA LEU A 30 5.17 6.83 -3.74
C LEU A 30 6.44 6.11 -4.22
N LEU A 31 7.47 6.85 -4.65
CA LEU A 31 8.75 6.27 -5.06
C LEU A 31 9.46 5.56 -3.88
N ALA A 32 9.40 6.15 -2.68
CA ALA A 32 9.94 5.50 -1.48
C ALA A 32 9.17 4.22 -1.13
N GLN A 33 7.83 4.26 -1.21
CA GLN A 33 6.98 3.10 -0.93
C GLN A 33 7.16 1.99 -1.97
N GLU A 34 7.33 2.31 -3.25
CA GLU A 34 7.63 1.33 -4.31
C GLU A 34 8.91 0.56 -3.99
N LYS A 35 9.97 1.27 -3.61
CA LYS A 35 11.25 0.67 -3.22
C LYS A 35 11.08 -0.23 -2.00
N GLN A 36 10.42 0.25 -0.95
CA GLN A 36 10.17 -0.54 0.27
C GLN A 36 9.36 -1.81 -0.01
N MET A 37 8.31 -1.71 -0.84
CA MET A 37 7.49 -2.84 -1.22
C MET A 37 8.31 -3.87 -2.02
N THR A 38 9.11 -3.41 -2.98
CA THR A 38 9.97 -4.30 -3.79
C THR A 38 10.99 -5.03 -2.92
N GLU A 39 11.63 -4.33 -1.97
CA GLU A 39 12.57 -4.93 -1.00
C GLU A 39 11.87 -5.96 -0.10
N LEU A 40 10.67 -5.65 0.39
CA LEU A 40 9.87 -6.58 1.19
C LEU A 40 9.54 -7.84 0.37
N LEU A 41 9.01 -7.70 -0.84
CA LEU A 41 8.63 -8.83 -1.67
C LEU A 41 9.84 -9.69 -2.07
N ALA A 42 10.98 -9.06 -2.38
CA ALA A 42 12.22 -9.76 -2.69
C ALA A 42 12.76 -10.58 -1.52
N SER A 43 12.42 -10.23 -0.27
CA SER A 43 12.82 -10.97 0.92
C SER A 43 12.02 -12.25 1.18
N LEU A 44 10.89 -12.44 0.48
CA LEU A 44 9.97 -13.53 0.72
C LEU A 44 10.38 -14.80 -0.04
N THR A 45 10.10 -15.95 0.56
CA THR A 45 10.27 -17.24 -0.11
C THR A 45 9.03 -17.61 -0.94
N GLU A 46 9.18 -18.60 -1.82
CA GLU A 46 8.08 -19.14 -2.60
C GLU A 46 6.93 -19.68 -1.72
N SER A 47 7.24 -20.27 -0.55
CA SER A 47 6.22 -20.77 0.37
C SER A 47 5.43 -19.64 1.02
N ASN A 48 6.08 -18.50 1.35
CA ASN A 48 5.39 -17.29 1.79
C ASN A 48 4.42 -16.81 0.71
N GLY A 49 4.85 -16.80 -0.55
CA GLY A 49 4.02 -16.37 -1.68
C GLY A 49 2.77 -17.24 -1.88
N ALA A 50 2.88 -18.55 -1.67
CA ALA A 50 1.77 -19.50 -1.82
C ALA A 50 0.86 -19.60 -0.57
N TYR A 51 1.21 -18.95 0.53
CA TYR A 51 0.45 -19.01 1.78
C TYR A 51 -0.87 -18.23 1.70
N ARG A 52 -1.96 -18.84 2.19
CA ARG A 52 -3.26 -18.21 2.47
C ARG A 52 -3.69 -18.58 3.90
N TYR A 53 -4.22 -17.63 4.65
CA TYR A 53 -4.51 -17.83 6.08
C TYR A 53 -5.82 -18.59 6.36
N ALA A 54 -6.71 -18.70 5.37
CA ALA A 54 -7.94 -19.47 5.47
C ALA A 54 -8.41 -19.92 4.08
N GLU A 55 -9.30 -20.91 4.06
CA GLU A 55 -9.99 -21.33 2.84
C GLU A 55 -10.75 -20.16 2.20
N GLY A 56 -10.72 -20.09 0.87
CA GLY A 56 -11.34 -19.00 0.10
C GLY A 56 -10.63 -17.64 0.18
N LYS A 57 -9.51 -17.52 0.91
CA LYS A 57 -8.69 -16.30 0.94
C LYS A 57 -7.59 -16.37 -0.11
N TRP A 58 -7.23 -15.21 -0.64
CA TRP A 58 -6.12 -15.09 -1.57
C TRP A 58 -4.80 -15.44 -0.90
N THR A 59 -3.92 -16.06 -1.68
CA THR A 59 -2.50 -16.16 -1.37
C THR A 59 -1.86 -14.79 -1.44
N LEU A 60 -0.68 -14.65 -0.87
CA LEU A 60 0.10 -13.42 -1.02
C LEU A 60 0.38 -13.09 -2.49
N LYS A 61 0.68 -14.09 -3.34
CA LYS A 61 0.89 -13.87 -4.79
C LYS A 61 -0.37 -13.40 -5.51
N GLU A 62 -1.55 -13.91 -5.13
CA GLU A 62 -2.83 -13.46 -5.67
C GLU A 62 -3.12 -12.01 -5.26
N VAL A 63 -2.79 -11.60 -4.03
CA VAL A 63 -2.92 -10.20 -3.58
C VAL A 63 -2.00 -9.27 -4.35
N VAL A 64 -0.73 -9.66 -4.55
CA VAL A 64 0.26 -8.83 -5.27
C VAL A 64 -0.08 -8.71 -6.76
N GLY A 65 -0.74 -9.71 -7.34
CA GLY A 65 -1.14 -9.71 -8.75
C GLY A 65 -2.45 -8.98 -9.07
N HIS A 66 -3.16 -8.45 -8.07
CA HIS A 66 -4.43 -7.74 -8.22
C HIS A 66 -4.23 -6.25 -8.50
#